data_AF-A0A522AQB8-F1
#
_entry.id   AF-A0A522AQB8-F1
#
_cell.length_a   1.000
_cell.length_b   1.000
_cell.length_c   1.000
_cell.angle_alpha   90.00
_cell.angle_beta   90.00
_cell.angle_gamma   90.00
#
_symmetry.space_group_name_H-M   'P 1'
#
loop_
_entity.id
_entity.type
_entity.pdbx_description
1 polymer ?
#
loop_
_entity_poly.entity_id
_entity_poly.type
_entity_poly.pdbx_seq_one_letter_code
_entity_poly.pdbx_strand_id
1 'polypeptide(L)'
;ARVLTAQEKYDEALSMADANLPGNKVPEAMVGLFAEARGDIRFLRGETDAARADYQTALEHLDARDGVLKSLLEIKLNQVQPAQVAAQEATP
;
A
#
# COMPACT_ATOMS: atom_id res chain seq x y z
N ALA A 1 8.07 -1.15 -11.32
CA ALA A 1 7.15 -1.67 -10.28
C ALA A 1 6.02 -2.51 -10.89
N ARG A 2 4.93 -1.93 -11.44
CA ARG A 2 3.72 -2.69 -11.83
C ARG A 2 3.94 -3.88 -12.78
N VAL A 3 4.79 -3.74 -13.81
CA VAL A 3 5.12 -4.86 -14.72
C VAL A 3 5.83 -6.00 -13.97
N LEU A 4 6.77 -5.66 -13.08
CA LEU A 4 7.47 -6.66 -12.25
C LEU A 4 6.52 -7.32 -11.27
N THR A 5 5.58 -6.56 -10.68
CA THR A 5 4.52 -7.09 -9.82
C THR A 5 3.65 -8.10 -10.56
N ALA A 6 3.26 -7.80 -11.80
CA ALA A 6 2.48 -8.72 -12.65
C ALA A 6 3.27 -9.98 -13.06
N GLN A 7 4.60 -9.92 -13.02
CA GLN A 7 5.51 -11.05 -13.21
C GLN A 7 5.86 -11.75 -11.89
N GLU A 8 5.21 -11.39 -10.77
CA GLU A 8 5.46 -11.90 -9.42
C GLU A 8 6.89 -11.67 -8.92
N LYS A 9 7.64 -10.77 -9.56
CA LYS A 9 8.98 -10.32 -9.17
C LYS A 9 8.87 -9.25 -8.09
N TYR A 10 8.32 -9.62 -6.94
CA TYR A 10 7.97 -8.68 -5.88
C TYR A 10 9.18 -7.95 -5.30
N ASP A 11 10.32 -8.62 -5.10
CA ASP A 11 11.51 -7.98 -4.55
C ASP A 11 12.07 -6.89 -5.49
N GLU A 12 12.13 -7.17 -6.80
CA GLU A 12 12.51 -6.18 -7.82
C GLU A 12 11.49 -5.04 -7.90
N ALA A 13 10.19 -5.37 -7.80
CA ALA A 13 9.12 -4.38 -7.80
C ALA A 13 9.20 -3.45 -6.58
N LEU A 14 9.47 -4.00 -5.40
CA LEU A 14 9.66 -3.25 -4.15
C LEU A 14 10.89 -2.36 -4.23
N SER A 15 12.01 -2.85 -4.75
CA SER A 15 13.21 -2.04 -4.96
C SER A 15 12.95 -0.84 -5.89
N MET A 16 12.14 -1.01 -6.94
CA MET A 16 11.72 0.10 -7.80
C MET A 16 10.72 1.06 -7.14
N ALA A 17 9.92 0.59 -6.18
CA ALA A 17 8.91 1.38 -5.47
C ALA A 17 9.45 1.99 -4.16
N ASP A 18 10.71 1.76 -3.83
CA ASP A 18 11.33 2.35 -2.66
C ASP A 18 11.70 3.81 -2.92
N ALA A 19 11.27 4.69 -2.02
CA ALA A 19 11.44 6.13 -2.13
C ALA A 19 12.86 6.61 -1.76
N ASN A 20 13.74 5.68 -1.37
CA ASN A 20 15.04 5.95 -0.78
C ASN A 20 16.23 5.43 -1.60
N LEU A 21 16.14 5.42 -2.93
CA LEU A 21 17.32 5.15 -3.75
C LEU A 21 18.40 6.21 -3.46
N PRO A 22 19.66 5.80 -3.19
CA PRO A 22 20.73 6.74 -2.90
C PRO A 22 20.94 7.71 -4.07
N GLY A 23 20.78 9.02 -3.79
CA GLY A 23 20.92 10.09 -4.77
C GLY A 23 19.63 10.56 -5.43
N ASN A 24 18.49 9.90 -5.19
CA ASN A 24 17.20 10.27 -5.76
C ASN A 24 16.15 10.39 -4.63
N LYS A 25 16.04 11.58 -4.05
CA LYS A 25 14.92 11.90 -3.14
C LYS A 25 13.65 11.99 -3.98
N VAL A 26 12.68 11.12 -3.71
CA VAL A 26 11.33 11.26 -4.26
C VAL A 26 10.79 12.65 -3.83
N PRO A 27 10.24 13.46 -4.76
CA PRO A 27 9.59 14.70 -4.39
C PRO A 27 8.51 14.44 -3.34
N GLU A 28 8.36 15.32 -2.35
CA GLU A 28 7.39 15.14 -1.25
C GLU A 28 5.98 14.80 -1.77
N ALA A 29 5.55 15.47 -2.83
CA ALA A 29 4.26 15.25 -3.49
C ALA A 29 4.07 13.84 -4.09
N MET A 30 5.14 13.07 -4.25
CA MET A 30 5.13 11.71 -4.80
C MET A 30 5.27 10.63 -3.72
N VAL A 31 5.60 11.00 -2.47
CA VAL A 31 5.77 10.03 -1.37
C VAL A 31 4.52 9.16 -1.22
N GLY A 32 3.33 9.78 -1.25
CA GLY A 32 2.07 9.04 -1.12
C GLY A 32 1.85 8.02 -2.25
N LEU A 33 2.17 8.39 -3.50
CA LEU A 33 2.04 7.51 -4.66
C LEU A 33 2.99 6.31 -4.61
N PHE A 34 4.23 6.53 -4.18
CA PHE A 34 5.21 5.44 -4.02
C PHE A 34 4.83 4.52 -2.86
N ALA A 35 4.31 5.08 -1.76
CA ALA A 35 3.80 4.30 -0.64
C ALA A 35 2.59 3.44 -1.05
N GLU A 36 1.60 3.98 -1.79
CA GLU A 36 0.48 3.20 -2.30
C GLU A 36 0.97 2.01 -3.15
N ALA A 37 1.88 2.27 -4.09
CA ALA A 37 2.43 1.24 -4.96
C ALA A 37 3.16 0.14 -4.19
N ARG A 38 3.90 0.50 -3.13
CA ARG A 38 4.59 -0.47 -2.26
C ARG A 38 3.57 -1.32 -1.48
N GLY A 39 2.51 -0.70 -0.98
CA GLY A 39 1.40 -1.40 -0.33
C GLY A 39 0.73 -2.42 -1.25
N ASP A 40 0.46 -2.06 -2.50
CA ASP A 40 -0.13 -2.97 -3.50
C ASP A 40 0.75 -4.20 -3.75
N ILE A 41 2.06 -3.98 -3.86
CA ILE A 41 3.04 -5.07 -4.07
C ILE A 41 3.06 -6.01 -2.86
N ARG A 42 3.10 -5.45 -1.65
CA ARG A 42 3.11 -6.22 -0.40
C ARG A 42 1.81 -7.00 -0.21
N PHE A 43 0.67 -6.39 -0.53
CA PHE A 43 -0.62 -7.07 -0.48
C PHE A 43 -0.66 -8.27 -1.42
N LEU A 44 -0.21 -8.11 -2.66
CA LEU A 44 -0.14 -9.21 -3.64
C LEU A 44 0.82 -10.33 -3.22
N ARG A 45 1.87 -10.00 -2.46
CA ARG A 45 2.79 -10.98 -1.86
C ARG A 45 2.24 -11.65 -0.58
N GLY A 46 1.08 -11.21 -0.09
CA GLY A 46 0.46 -11.70 1.16
C GLY A 46 0.99 -11.04 2.43
N GLU A 47 1.81 -9.99 2.31
CA GLU A 47 2.40 -9.24 3.43
C GLU A 47 1.41 -8.17 3.94
N THR A 48 0.26 -8.58 4.47
CA THR A 48 -0.87 -7.68 4.77
C THR A 48 -0.57 -6.59 5.81
N ASP A 49 0.20 -6.90 6.86
CA ASP A 49 0.58 -5.89 7.86
C ASP A 49 1.53 -4.83 7.29
N ALA A 50 2.47 -5.26 6.45
CA ALA A 50 3.40 -4.35 5.79
C ALA A 50 2.72 -3.54 4.67
N ALA A 51 1.70 -4.10 4.01
CA ALA A 51 0.83 -3.38 3.09
C ALA A 51 0.00 -2.31 3.81
N ARG A 52 -0.55 -2.64 4.98
CA ARG A 52 -1.30 -1.69 5.83
C ARG A 52 -0.47 -0.48 6.20
N ALA A 53 0.76 -0.70 6.65
CA ALA A 53 1.68 0.38 7.00
C ALA A 53 1.95 1.32 5.81
N ASP A 54 2.14 0.75 4.61
CA ASP A 54 2.36 1.54 3.40
C ASP A 54 1.13 2.34 2.96
N TYR A 55 -0.07 1.76 3.07
CA TYR A 55 -1.31 2.49 2.78
C TYR A 55 -1.57 3.61 3.79
N GLN A 56 -1.17 3.45 5.05
CA GLN A 56 -1.21 4.53 6.05
C GLN A 56 -0.28 5.67 5.67
N THR A 57 0.97 5.37 5.31
CA THR A 57 1.90 6.39 4.79
C THR A 57 1.37 7.07 3.54
N ALA A 58 0.72 6.33 2.64
CA ALA A 58 0.11 6.91 1.45
C ALA A 58 -0.99 7.93 1.79
N LEU A 59 -1.80 7.63 2.80
CA LEU A 59 -2.87 8.49 3.27
C LEU A 59 -2.35 9.74 3.98
N GLU A 60 -1.28 9.62 4.76
CA GLU A 60 -0.63 10.74 5.47
C GLU A 60 -0.02 11.77 4.51
N HIS A 61 0.50 11.31 3.36
CA HIS A 61 1.14 12.16 2.35
C HIS A 61 0.21 12.51 1.18
N LEU A 62 -1.08 12.22 1.29
CA LEU A 62 -2.06 12.51 0.25
C LEU A 62 -2.38 14.01 0.20
N ASP A 63 -2.45 14.58 -1.01
CA ASP A 63 -3.02 15.92 -1.17
C ASP A 63 -4.50 15.88 -0.80
N ALA A 64 -4.92 16.75 0.12
CA ALA A 64 -6.30 16.84 0.60
C ALA A 64 -7.34 17.05 -0.51
N ARG A 65 -6.92 17.48 -1.70
CA ARG A 65 -7.78 17.64 -2.88
C ARG A 65 -8.06 16.33 -3.62
N ASP A 66 -7.32 15.26 -3.36
CA ASP A 66 -7.46 13.97 -4.03
C ASP A 66 -8.42 13.03 -3.27
N GLY A 67 -9.71 13.39 -3.28
CA GLY A 67 -10.75 12.63 -2.59
C GLY A 67 -10.97 11.21 -3.14
N VAL A 68 -10.61 10.98 -4.41
CA VAL A 68 -10.72 9.65 -5.05
C VAL A 68 -9.65 8.72 -4.51
N LEU A 69 -8.38 9.17 -4.49
CA LEU A 69 -7.29 8.37 -3.96
C LEU A 69 -7.45 8.12 -2.46
N LYS A 70 -7.99 9.09 -1.70
CA LYS A 70 -8.36 8.89 -0.29
C LYS A 70 -9.32 7.72 -0.12
N SER A 71 -10.43 7.73 -0.88
CA SER A 71 -11.46 6.69 -0.81
C SER A 71 -10.89 5.32 -1.19
N LEU A 72 -9.99 5.27 -2.18
CA LEU A 72 -9.32 4.04 -2.59
C LEU A 72 -8.40 3.49 -1.49
N LEU A 73 -7.61 4.36 -0.83
CA LEU A 73 -6.73 3.97 0.28
C LEU A 73 -7.53 3.43 1.47
N GLU A 74 -8.68 4.03 1.79
CA GLU A 74 -9.57 3.53 2.84
C GLU A 74 -10.10 2.13 2.52
N ILE A 75 -10.49 1.86 1.26
CA ILE A 75 -10.88 0.51 0.82
C ILE A 75 -9.73 -0.49 0.97
N LYS A 76 -8.52 -0.12 0.51
CA LYS A 76 -7.33 -0.99 0.61
C LYS A 76 -6.96 -1.28 2.06
N LEU A 77 -7.05 -0.29 2.95
CA LEU A 77 -6.83 -0.46 4.39
C LEU A 77 -7.81 -1.44 5.02
N ASN A 78 -9.09 -1.37 4.64
CA ASN A 78 -10.10 -2.32 5.11
C ASN A 78 -9.83 -3.75 4.60
N GLN A 79 -9.31 -3.91 3.38
CA GLN A 79 -8.97 -5.22 2.81
C GLN A 79 -7.79 -5.91 3.52
N VAL A 80 -6.87 -5.13 4.10
CA VAL A 80 -5.69 -5.65 4.83
C VAL A 80 -5.88 -5.66 6.34
N GLN A 81 -7.06 -5.34 6.85
CA GLN A 81 -7.38 -5.56 8.25
C GLN A 81 -7.45 -7.07 8.54
N PRO A 82 -6.95 -7.53 9.69
CA PRO A 82 -7.20 -8.90 10.13
C PRO A 82 -8.72 -9.01 10.28
N ALA A 83 -9.32 -10.05 9.69
CA ALA A 83 -10.76 -10.25 9.75
C ALA A 83 -11.24 -10.27 11.21
N GLN A 84 -11.81 -9.17 11.68
CA GLN A 84 -12.66 -9.16 12.89
C GLN A 84 -14.00 -9.89 12.64
N VAL A 85 -14.18 -10.47 11.45
CA VAL A 85 -15.42 -11.13 11.01
C VAL A 85 -15.62 -12.51 11.64
N ALA A 86 -14.56 -13.19 12.13
CA ALA A 86 -14.71 -14.52 12.72
C ALA A 86 -15.29 -14.54 14.15
N ALA A 87 -15.43 -13.38 14.81
CA ALA A 87 -15.87 -13.31 16.21
C ALA A 87 -17.36 -12.99 16.42
N GLN A 88 -18.14 -12.79 15.34
CA GLN A 88 -19.58 -12.46 15.45
C GLN A 88 -20.53 -13.52 14.86
N GLU A 89 -20.02 -14.62 14.29
CA GLU A 89 -20.86 -15.71 13.73
C GLU A 89 -20.85 -17.01 14.55
N ALA A 90 -20.15 -17.04 15.70
CA ALA A 90 -20.13 -18.20 16.58
C ALA A 90 -20.95 -17.94 17.86
N THR A 91 -22.27 -17.85 17.75
CA THR A 91 -23.17 -18.13 18.87
C THR A 91 -24.43 -18.82 18.33
N PRO A 92 -24.48 -20.17 18.33
CA PRO A 92 -25.75 -20.89 18.25
C PRO A 92 -26.52 -20.81 19.57
#